data_AF-A0A1J4XG05-F1
#
_entry.id   AF-A0A1J4XG05-F1
#
_cell.length_a   1.000
_cell.length_b   1.000
_cell.length_c   1.000
_cell.angle_alpha   90.00
_cell.angle_beta   90.00
_cell.angle_gamma   90.00
#
_symmetry.space_group_name_H-M   'P 1'
#
loop_
_entity.id
_entity.type
_entity.pdbx_description
1 polymer ?
#
loop_
_entity_poly.entity_id
_entity_poly.type
_entity_poly.pdbx_seq_one_letter_code
_entity_poly.pdbx_strand_id
1 'polypeptide(L)'
;MITQEDYKRQKKLEIDCLSSFTGKPYSLNTFSPDEVFAVKEEIKIELQKQAIDTLLPWGETNCSPFLDFEFHDHHFRYTYQREDLHAEPQTLFSKTYNFPLPKEVDTAGFYTNCGMSAISGTLFTIASIFPNTYHLYCDEDTYFETRLLIKHHIPSLLQAGSNGTGPYLYIVDTSAVPDIDSWTPKIEASKNGDLSIVIIDTTCYPLQSHKIQNFVEIALQKNVLVVLVRSHEKLDFMAMEYSRLGSANFIYNNTLPDPTKRKISTLIEGFKQTMALLGLNFSLTSIPPFLTNKEFHEINATRIQRSAQNNLEIAIKLNAEITGKTPFSVKRSAHNLFFCINFNNFFSDKKLFALEDNLVKILSKNNIPTREVASFAFDFIAIIDFALPNEDKLLRFSIPDFPSENIAKCVSIIASAVIEASRDPNSPLLVKHK
;
A
#
# COMPACT_ATOMS: atom_id res chain seq x y z
N MET A 1 -17.19 14.05 -15.23
CA MET A 1 -16.03 14.07 -16.14
C MET A 1 -15.03 15.07 -15.62
N ILE A 2 -13.75 14.72 -15.59
CA ILE A 2 -12.65 15.58 -15.12
C ILE A 2 -12.13 16.33 -16.34
N THR A 3 -12.20 17.67 -16.32
CA THR A 3 -11.70 18.51 -17.42
C THR A 3 -10.19 18.75 -17.32
N GLN A 4 -9.57 19.23 -18.40
CA GLN A 4 -8.17 19.67 -18.36
C GLN A 4 -7.93 20.77 -17.32
N GLU A 5 -8.88 21.69 -17.13
CA GLU A 5 -8.78 22.75 -16.13
C GLU A 5 -8.93 22.21 -14.69
N ASP A 6 -9.77 21.20 -14.47
CA ASP A 6 -9.87 20.51 -13.17
C ASP A 6 -8.58 19.78 -12.81
N TYR A 7 -7.90 19.21 -13.79
CA TYR A 7 -6.61 18.56 -13.63
C TYR A 7 -5.53 19.61 -13.29
N LYS A 8 -5.39 20.69 -14.08
CA LYS A 8 -4.43 21.76 -13.82
C LYS A 8 -4.61 22.38 -12.43
N ARG A 9 -5.86 22.68 -12.06
CA ARG A 9 -6.19 23.21 -10.73
C ARG A 9 -5.77 22.27 -9.62
N GLN A 10 -6.05 20.97 -9.76
CA GLN A 10 -5.63 19.97 -8.79
C GLN A 10 -4.11 19.91 -8.67
N LYS A 11 -3.38 19.85 -9.79
CA LYS A 11 -1.90 19.82 -9.76
C LYS A 11 -1.28 21.09 -9.20
N LYS A 12 -1.91 22.24 -9.42
CA LYS A 12 -1.53 23.48 -8.75
C LYS A 12 -1.68 23.37 -7.23
N LEU A 13 -2.83 22.88 -6.74
CA LEU A 13 -3.05 22.69 -5.29
C LEU A 13 -2.03 21.71 -4.68
N GLU A 14 -1.75 20.60 -5.38
CA GLU A 14 -0.72 19.64 -4.98
C GLU A 14 0.65 20.30 -4.83
N ILE A 15 1.11 21.03 -5.85
CA ILE A 15 2.42 21.70 -5.82
C ILE A 15 2.46 22.84 -4.80
N ASP A 16 1.42 23.66 -4.69
CA ASP A 16 1.37 24.77 -3.73
C ASP A 16 1.42 24.24 -2.28
N CYS A 17 0.66 23.18 -1.98
CA CYS A 17 0.66 22.52 -0.68
C CYS A 17 2.05 21.96 -0.36
N LEU A 18 2.64 21.17 -1.27
CA LEU A 18 3.97 20.60 -1.10
C LEU A 18 5.06 21.67 -0.94
N SER A 19 4.99 22.74 -1.73
CA SER A 19 5.92 23.87 -1.68
C SER A 19 5.93 24.54 -0.31
N SER A 20 4.76 24.65 0.34
CA SER A 20 4.63 25.26 1.67
C SER A 20 5.52 24.60 2.74
N PHE A 21 5.77 23.28 2.62
CA PHE A 21 6.64 22.55 3.55
C PHE A 21 8.13 22.81 3.32
N THR A 22 8.51 23.26 2.11
CA THR A 22 9.92 23.57 1.78
C THR A 22 10.31 25.01 2.12
N GLY A 23 9.33 25.90 2.29
CA GLY A 23 9.57 27.35 2.35
C GLY A 23 10.03 27.98 1.03
N LYS A 24 10.09 27.22 -0.07
CA LYS A 24 10.46 27.68 -1.42
C LYS A 24 9.26 27.55 -2.36
N PRO A 25 8.96 28.57 -3.19
CA PRO A 25 7.89 28.45 -4.17
C PRO A 25 8.31 27.59 -5.36
N TYR A 26 7.47 26.63 -5.73
CA TYR A 26 7.59 25.88 -6.99
C TYR A 26 6.40 26.18 -7.89
N SER A 27 6.58 26.06 -9.20
CA SER A 27 5.55 26.39 -10.19
C SER A 27 5.55 25.42 -11.36
N LEU A 28 4.37 25.16 -11.90
CA LEU A 28 4.17 24.40 -13.14
C LEU A 28 3.89 25.37 -14.30
N ASN A 29 4.53 25.14 -15.45
CA ASN A 29 4.33 25.92 -16.67
C ASN A 29 3.38 25.24 -17.64
N THR A 30 3.57 23.94 -17.87
CA THR A 30 2.85 23.12 -18.85
C THR A 30 1.77 22.27 -18.23
N PHE A 31 1.92 21.91 -16.94
CA PHE A 31 1.10 20.93 -16.25
C PHE A 31 1.13 19.56 -16.95
N SER A 32 2.20 19.22 -17.66
CA SER A 32 2.40 17.86 -18.15
C SER A 32 2.73 16.92 -16.97
N PRO A 33 2.31 15.65 -17.00
CA PRO A 33 2.66 14.71 -15.93
C PRO A 33 4.16 14.57 -15.68
N ASP A 34 5.00 14.68 -16.71
CA ASP A 34 6.46 14.65 -16.55
C ASP A 34 6.98 15.89 -15.81
N GLU A 35 6.44 17.08 -16.10
CA GLU A 35 6.79 18.29 -15.34
C GLU A 35 6.30 18.19 -13.89
N VAL A 36 5.07 17.72 -13.66
CA VAL A 36 4.53 17.49 -12.31
C VAL A 36 5.44 16.54 -11.53
N PHE A 37 5.80 15.41 -12.13
CA PHE A 37 6.70 14.44 -11.51
C PHE A 37 8.06 15.06 -11.20
N ALA A 38 8.67 15.78 -12.15
CA ALA A 38 9.97 16.42 -11.94
C ALA A 38 9.95 17.46 -10.81
N VAL A 39 8.94 18.33 -10.76
CA VAL A 39 8.81 19.33 -9.70
C VAL A 39 8.56 18.66 -8.34
N LYS A 40 7.75 17.60 -8.30
CA LYS A 40 7.56 16.80 -7.07
C LYS A 40 8.85 16.13 -6.60
N GLU A 41 9.66 15.61 -7.50
CA GLU A 41 10.98 15.06 -7.17
C GLU A 41 11.91 16.14 -6.60
N GLU A 42 11.93 17.34 -7.17
CA GLU A 42 12.70 18.46 -6.63
C GLU A 42 12.25 18.87 -5.23
N ILE A 43 10.94 18.95 -5.00
CA ILE A 43 10.37 19.22 -3.67
C ILE A 43 10.76 18.12 -2.69
N LYS A 44 10.62 16.84 -3.07
CA LYS A 44 11.04 15.71 -2.23
C LYS A 44 12.50 15.83 -1.81
N ILE A 45 13.40 16.07 -2.77
CA ILE A 45 14.84 16.20 -2.51
C ILE A 45 15.11 17.35 -1.53
N GLU A 46 14.42 18.48 -1.69
CA GLU A 46 14.54 19.62 -0.78
C GLU A 46 14.06 19.27 0.64
N LEU A 47 12.88 18.64 0.77
CA LEU A 47 12.34 18.21 2.07
C LEU A 47 13.25 17.20 2.77
N GLN A 48 13.81 16.25 2.03
CA GLN A 48 14.77 15.27 2.57
C GLN A 48 16.04 15.94 3.06
N LYS A 49 16.57 16.93 2.33
CA LYS A 49 17.73 17.73 2.78
C LYS A 49 17.42 18.47 4.07
N GLN A 50 16.27 19.15 4.14
CA GLN A 50 15.84 19.87 5.34
C GLN A 50 15.68 18.92 6.55
N ALA A 51 15.13 17.73 6.33
CA ALA A 51 15.06 16.70 7.37
C ALA A 51 16.45 16.29 7.84
N ILE A 52 17.39 15.97 6.94
CA ILE A 52 18.77 15.62 7.31
C ILE A 52 19.44 16.74 8.10
N ASP A 53 19.36 17.99 7.63
CA ASP A 53 19.99 19.14 8.27
C ASP A 53 19.43 19.38 9.68
N THR A 54 18.10 19.20 9.85
CA THR A 54 17.42 19.34 11.14
C THR A 54 17.79 18.21 12.10
N LEU A 55 17.89 16.98 11.59
CA LEU A 55 18.15 15.77 12.37
C LEU A 55 19.65 15.55 12.64
N LEU A 56 20.56 16.28 11.97
CA LEU A 56 22.01 16.15 12.11
C LEU A 56 22.52 16.19 13.57
N PRO A 57 21.97 17.02 14.48
CA PRO A 57 22.36 17.02 15.88
C PRO A 57 21.96 15.74 16.64
N TRP A 58 21.02 14.96 16.12
CA TRP A 58 20.45 13.77 16.75
C TRP A 58 21.04 12.50 16.13
N GLY A 59 22.21 12.12 16.63
CA GLY A 59 22.92 10.92 16.18
C GLY A 59 22.14 9.62 16.40
N GLU A 60 22.52 8.57 15.67
CA GLU A 60 21.96 7.22 15.78
C GLU A 60 22.05 6.67 17.21
N THR A 61 23.20 6.85 17.87
CA THR A 61 23.41 6.53 19.29
C THR A 61 23.48 7.82 20.09
N ASN A 62 22.62 7.94 21.10
CA ASN A 62 22.67 9.05 22.03
C ASN A 62 23.66 8.74 23.17
N CYS A 63 24.49 9.72 23.53
CA CYS A 63 25.41 9.62 24.66
C CYS A 63 24.79 10.05 26.01
N SER A 64 23.52 10.47 26.01
CA SER A 64 22.72 10.75 27.22
C SER A 64 21.76 9.58 27.52
N PRO A 65 21.17 9.49 28.73
CA PRO A 65 20.31 8.37 29.12
C PRO A 65 19.11 8.14 28.20
N PHE A 66 18.61 9.21 27.55
CA PHE A 66 17.61 9.17 26.49
C PHE A 66 17.64 10.51 25.74
N LEU A 67 17.32 10.49 24.45
CA LEU A 67 16.98 11.68 23.68
C LEU A 67 15.46 11.79 23.68
N ASP A 68 14.93 12.98 23.88
CA ASP A 68 13.49 13.28 23.95
C ASP A 68 13.24 14.59 23.22
N PHE A 69 12.47 14.57 22.12
CA PHE A 69 12.30 15.73 21.27
C PHE A 69 11.05 15.64 20.40
N GLU A 70 10.61 16.81 19.94
CA GLU A 70 9.57 16.94 18.92
C GLU A 70 10.20 17.09 17.54
N PHE A 71 9.69 16.34 16.57
CA PHE A 71 10.04 16.52 15.16
C PHE A 71 8.78 16.39 14.30
N HIS A 72 8.51 17.44 13.54
CA HIS A 72 7.20 17.67 12.92
C HIS A 72 6.10 17.64 14.01
N ASP A 73 5.09 16.79 13.90
CA ASP A 73 4.03 16.62 14.90
C ASP A 73 4.21 15.33 15.72
N HIS A 74 5.45 14.88 15.90
CA HIS A 74 5.74 13.63 16.60
C HIS A 74 6.74 13.84 17.74
N HIS A 75 6.36 13.33 18.91
CA HIS A 75 7.26 13.17 20.03
C HIS A 75 8.02 11.85 19.89
N PHE A 76 9.35 11.94 19.87
CA PHE A 76 10.27 10.81 19.72
C PHE A 76 11.18 10.65 20.91
N ARG A 77 11.40 9.39 21.28
CA ARG A 77 12.32 9.02 22.35
C ARG A 77 13.18 7.83 21.97
N TYR A 78 14.49 7.90 22.24
CA TYR A 78 15.42 6.78 22.05
C TYR A 78 16.76 6.94 22.79
N THR A 79 17.44 5.83 23.02
CA THR A 79 18.86 5.76 23.40
C THR A 79 19.71 5.36 22.20
N TYR A 80 19.21 4.43 21.39
CA TYR A 80 19.83 3.97 20.16
C TYR A 80 18.77 3.72 19.09
N GLN A 81 18.77 4.51 18.02
CA GLN A 81 17.64 4.56 17.07
C GLN A 81 17.27 3.19 16.51
N ARG A 82 18.26 2.36 16.17
CA ARG A 82 18.04 1.00 15.65
C ARG A 82 17.28 0.10 16.62
N GLU A 83 17.45 0.29 17.92
CA GLU A 83 16.96 -0.60 18.97
C GLU A 83 15.65 -0.10 19.60
N ASP A 84 15.62 1.16 20.05
CA ASP A 84 14.55 1.66 20.92
C ASP A 84 13.88 2.94 20.44
N LEU A 85 14.11 3.38 19.19
CA LEU A 85 13.34 4.49 18.62
C LEU A 85 11.86 4.18 18.56
N HIS A 86 11.08 5.03 19.21
CA HIS A 86 9.64 5.02 19.10
C HIS A 86 9.10 6.45 19.05
N ALA A 87 8.15 6.67 18.15
CA ALA A 87 7.18 7.74 18.31
C ALA A 87 6.20 7.35 19.43
N GLU A 88 5.64 8.31 20.17
CA GLU A 88 4.63 8.01 21.20
C GLU A 88 3.52 7.06 20.66
N PRO A 89 3.49 5.78 21.11
CA PRO A 89 2.72 4.74 20.43
C PRO A 89 1.21 4.96 20.47
N GLN A 90 0.74 5.67 21.49
CA GLN A 90 -0.69 5.92 21.76
C GLN A 90 -1.30 6.94 20.79
N THR A 91 -0.48 7.71 20.07
CA THR A 91 -0.97 8.74 19.13
C THR A 91 -0.85 8.34 17.66
N LEU A 92 -0.12 7.26 17.36
CA LEU A 92 0.15 6.89 15.97
C LEU A 92 -1.13 6.50 15.22
N PHE A 93 -2.02 5.74 15.86
CA PHE A 93 -3.28 5.34 15.24
C PHE A 93 -4.12 6.57 14.83
N SER A 94 -4.29 7.54 15.74
CA SER A 94 -5.03 8.77 15.45
C SER A 94 -4.37 9.63 14.37
N LYS A 95 -3.03 9.63 14.30
CA LYS A 95 -2.26 10.37 13.30
C LYS A 95 -2.30 9.72 11.92
N THR A 96 -2.49 8.40 11.85
CA THR A 96 -2.53 7.65 10.60
C THR A 96 -3.96 7.42 10.12
N TYR A 97 -4.79 6.64 10.83
CA TYR A 97 -6.11 6.24 10.33
C TYR A 97 -7.24 7.24 10.65
N ASN A 98 -7.09 8.03 11.72
CA ASN A 98 -7.95 9.17 12.06
C ASN A 98 -9.49 8.89 12.05
N PHE A 99 -9.92 7.65 12.27
CA PHE A 99 -11.33 7.33 12.53
C PHE A 99 -11.54 7.05 14.04
N PRO A 100 -12.72 7.38 14.58
CA PRO A 100 -12.96 7.27 16.03
C PRO A 100 -12.98 5.81 16.45
N LEU A 101 -12.34 5.51 17.59
CA LEU A 101 -12.44 4.22 18.27
C LEU A 101 -13.30 4.37 19.55
N PRO A 102 -14.02 3.31 19.96
CA PRO A 102 -14.69 3.27 21.27
C PRO A 102 -13.70 3.50 22.43
N LYS A 103 -14.20 3.97 23.58
CA LYS A 103 -13.37 4.27 24.77
C LYS A 103 -12.72 3.02 25.36
N GLU A 104 -13.32 1.87 25.12
CA GLU A 104 -12.90 0.55 25.56
C GLU A 104 -11.79 -0.04 24.66
N VAL A 105 -11.28 0.71 23.68
CA VAL A 105 -10.28 0.23 22.73
C VAL A 105 -8.96 0.93 22.98
N ASP A 106 -7.92 0.13 23.16
CA ASP A 106 -6.55 0.60 23.26
C ASP A 106 -5.81 0.38 21.94
N THR A 107 -4.82 1.23 21.68
CA THR A 107 -3.93 1.12 20.51
C THR A 107 -2.46 1.17 20.90
N ALA A 108 -1.63 0.40 20.21
CA ALA A 108 -0.18 0.54 20.24
C ALA A 108 0.36 0.58 18.80
N GLY A 109 0.82 1.75 18.38
CA GLY A 109 1.36 1.96 17.04
C GLY A 109 2.88 2.07 17.00
N PHE A 110 3.46 1.55 15.93
CA PHE A 110 4.90 1.59 15.65
C PHE A 110 5.14 1.97 14.19
N TYR A 111 6.11 2.85 13.96
CA TYR A 111 6.66 3.02 12.62
C TYR A 111 7.70 1.92 12.33
N THR A 112 7.84 1.59 11.05
CA THR A 112 8.82 0.65 10.52
C THR A 112 9.50 1.23 9.29
N ASN A 113 10.63 0.64 8.88
CA ASN A 113 11.39 1.10 7.71
C ASN A 113 10.78 0.76 6.33
N CYS A 114 9.63 0.05 6.29
CA CYS A 114 8.73 -0.14 5.14
C CYS A 114 7.51 -0.98 5.54
N GLY A 115 6.50 -1.06 4.65
CA GLY A 115 5.33 -1.91 4.85
C GLY A 115 5.68 -3.40 5.02
N MET A 116 6.65 -3.90 4.25
CA MET A 116 7.12 -5.28 4.39
C MET A 116 7.75 -5.56 5.76
N SER A 117 8.36 -4.57 6.39
CA SER A 117 8.89 -4.70 7.75
C SER A 117 7.80 -4.69 8.82
N ALA A 118 6.70 -3.98 8.59
CA ALA A 118 5.53 -4.05 9.47
C ALA A 118 4.92 -5.46 9.47
N ILE A 119 4.67 -6.03 8.28
CA ILE A 119 4.07 -7.37 8.18
C ILE A 119 5.05 -8.47 8.60
N SER A 120 6.31 -8.42 8.15
CA SER A 120 7.30 -9.44 8.52
C SER A 120 7.63 -9.42 10.01
N GLY A 121 7.82 -8.24 10.60
CA GLY A 121 8.01 -8.10 12.04
C GLY A 121 6.84 -8.71 12.81
N THR A 122 5.60 -8.39 12.41
CA THR A 122 4.39 -8.92 13.07
C THR A 122 4.34 -10.45 12.98
N LEU A 123 4.57 -11.01 11.79
CA LEU A 123 4.51 -12.45 11.57
C LEU A 123 5.65 -13.21 12.27
N PHE A 124 6.88 -12.69 12.28
CA PHE A 124 7.99 -13.27 13.04
C PHE A 124 7.70 -13.28 14.54
N THR A 125 7.17 -12.18 15.08
CA THR A 125 6.79 -12.10 16.49
C THR A 125 5.73 -13.14 16.84
N ILE A 126 4.66 -13.25 16.04
CA ILE A 126 3.61 -14.25 16.26
C ILE A 126 4.19 -15.67 16.18
N ALA A 127 4.98 -15.98 15.15
CA ALA A 127 5.57 -17.29 14.95
C ALA A 127 6.55 -17.69 16.08
N SER A 128 7.24 -16.71 16.67
CA SER A 128 8.19 -16.92 17.78
C SER A 128 7.48 -17.13 19.12
N ILE A 129 6.43 -16.37 19.42
CA ILE A 129 5.73 -16.42 20.71
C ILE A 129 4.68 -17.53 20.75
N PHE A 130 4.02 -17.77 19.61
CA PHE A 130 2.91 -18.69 19.48
C PHE A 130 3.13 -19.71 18.35
N PRO A 131 4.25 -20.47 18.37
CA PRO A 131 4.53 -21.46 17.33
C PRO A 131 3.42 -22.51 17.28
N ASN A 132 3.00 -22.91 16.08
CA ASN A 132 1.99 -23.95 15.83
C ASN A 132 0.65 -23.73 16.54
N THR A 133 0.33 -22.49 16.94
CA THR A 133 -0.86 -22.17 17.74
C THR A 133 -2.08 -21.80 16.89
N TYR A 134 -1.86 -21.05 15.80
CA TYR A 134 -2.93 -20.45 15.02
C TYR A 134 -3.25 -21.21 13.75
N HIS A 135 -4.55 -21.41 13.48
CA HIS A 135 -5.02 -21.79 12.16
C HIS A 135 -4.89 -20.60 11.21
N LEU A 136 -3.95 -20.68 10.26
CA LEU A 136 -3.68 -19.60 9.32
C LEU A 136 -4.71 -19.57 8.18
N TYR A 137 -5.35 -18.42 8.00
CA TYR A 137 -6.10 -18.07 6.80
C TYR A 137 -5.36 -16.97 6.03
N CYS A 138 -4.87 -17.32 4.84
CA CYS A 138 -4.12 -16.45 3.95
C CYS A 138 -4.55 -16.79 2.52
N ASP A 139 -5.13 -15.84 1.79
CA ASP A 139 -5.64 -16.09 0.43
C ASP A 139 -4.48 -16.28 -0.56
N GLU A 140 -4.71 -17.02 -1.65
CA GLU A 140 -3.67 -17.30 -2.66
C GLU A 140 -3.11 -16.04 -3.32
N ASP A 141 -3.94 -15.00 -3.43
CA ASP A 141 -3.60 -13.70 -4.03
C ASP A 141 -2.94 -12.75 -3.02
N THR A 142 -2.66 -13.19 -1.79
CA THR A 142 -1.84 -12.44 -0.83
C THR A 142 -0.47 -12.13 -1.45
N TYR A 143 0.05 -10.94 -1.15
CA TYR A 143 1.32 -10.43 -1.65
C TYR A 143 2.42 -11.48 -1.56
N PHE A 144 3.11 -11.67 -2.69
CA PHE A 144 3.96 -12.84 -2.89
C PHE A 144 5.11 -12.89 -1.87
N GLU A 145 5.68 -11.76 -1.47
CA GLU A 145 6.76 -11.72 -0.47
C GLU A 145 6.26 -12.19 0.90
N THR A 146 5.03 -11.83 1.29
CA THR A 146 4.38 -12.32 2.51
C THR A 146 4.20 -13.84 2.46
N ARG A 147 3.78 -14.38 1.31
CA ARG A 147 3.63 -15.83 1.14
C ARG A 147 4.98 -16.56 1.16
N LEU A 148 6.00 -16.01 0.52
CA LEU A 148 7.37 -16.55 0.55
C LEU A 148 7.94 -16.53 1.98
N LEU A 149 7.72 -15.45 2.72
CA LEU A 149 8.08 -15.33 4.12
C LEU A 149 7.48 -16.49 4.93
N ILE A 150 6.16 -16.68 4.84
CA ILE A 150 5.45 -17.73 5.57
C ILE A 150 5.98 -19.12 5.22
N LYS A 151 6.11 -19.39 3.92
CA LYS A 151 6.52 -20.70 3.41
C LYS A 151 7.96 -21.07 3.79
N HIS A 152 8.88 -20.11 3.72
CA HIS A 152 10.32 -20.40 3.79
C HIS A 152 10.98 -20.01 5.11
N HIS A 153 10.42 -19.06 5.86
CA HIS A 153 11.08 -18.50 7.05
C HIS A 153 10.31 -18.71 8.35
N ILE A 154 8.98 -18.85 8.29
CA ILE A 154 8.13 -19.09 9.48
C ILE A 154 7.14 -20.25 9.25
N PRO A 155 7.61 -21.44 8.83
CA PRO A 155 6.73 -22.57 8.50
C PRO A 155 5.92 -23.09 9.71
N SER A 156 6.25 -22.69 10.94
CA SER A 156 5.44 -22.98 12.13
C SER A 156 4.02 -22.41 12.07
N LEU A 157 3.79 -21.36 11.27
CA LEU A 157 2.44 -20.85 11.00
C LEU A 157 1.62 -21.74 10.07
N LEU A 158 2.27 -22.65 9.32
CA LEU A 158 1.60 -23.61 8.43
C LEU A 158 1.29 -24.96 9.12
N GLN A 159 1.89 -25.22 10.28
CA GLN A 159 1.87 -26.54 10.94
C GLN A 159 0.77 -26.68 12.01
N ALA A 160 -0.05 -25.65 12.23
CA ALA A 160 -1.05 -25.67 13.29
C ALA A 160 -2.26 -26.56 12.96
N GLY A 161 -2.58 -27.46 13.89
CA GLY A 161 -3.89 -28.08 14.16
C GLY A 161 -4.72 -28.63 13.00
N SER A 162 -4.50 -29.88 12.60
CA SER A 162 -5.38 -30.65 11.71
C SER A 162 -6.82 -30.91 12.22
N ASN A 163 -7.18 -30.40 13.41
CA ASN A 163 -8.43 -30.72 14.10
C ASN A 163 -9.45 -29.57 14.19
N GLY A 164 -9.19 -28.39 13.59
CA GLY A 164 -10.17 -27.30 13.48
C GLY A 164 -10.63 -26.65 14.81
N THR A 165 -9.95 -26.92 15.92
CA THR A 165 -10.19 -26.32 17.23
C THR A 165 -8.97 -25.48 17.63
N GLY A 166 -9.12 -24.17 17.76
CA GLY A 166 -8.03 -23.25 18.13
C GLY A 166 -8.25 -21.82 17.62
N PRO A 167 -7.39 -20.86 18.02
CA PRO A 167 -7.46 -19.49 17.53
C PRO A 167 -7.05 -19.38 16.06
N TYR A 168 -7.53 -18.33 15.41
CA TYR A 168 -7.28 -18.07 14.00
C TYR A 168 -6.29 -16.92 13.82
N LEU A 169 -5.43 -17.04 12.81
CA LEU A 169 -4.61 -15.95 12.29
C LEU A 169 -5.09 -15.64 10.87
N TYR A 170 -5.72 -14.50 10.68
CA TYR A 170 -6.17 -14.02 9.39
C TYR A 170 -5.16 -13.04 8.81
N ILE A 171 -4.75 -13.22 7.56
CA ILE A 171 -3.95 -12.25 6.81
C ILE A 171 -4.84 -11.71 5.69
N VAL A 172 -5.29 -10.48 5.87
CA VAL A 172 -6.14 -9.75 4.93
C VAL A 172 -5.24 -8.80 4.14
N ASP A 173 -4.94 -9.18 2.91
CA ASP A 173 -4.16 -8.35 2.01
C ASP A 173 -5.08 -7.53 1.10
N THR A 174 -5.08 -6.21 1.26
CA THR A 174 -5.98 -5.35 0.47
C THR A 174 -5.52 -5.15 -0.97
N SER A 175 -4.34 -5.63 -1.35
CA SER A 175 -3.92 -5.72 -2.76
C SER A 175 -4.49 -6.96 -3.48
N ALA A 176 -5.00 -7.94 -2.73
CA ALA A 176 -5.58 -9.16 -3.28
C ALA A 176 -6.95 -8.93 -3.92
N VAL A 177 -7.40 -9.91 -4.73
CA VAL A 177 -8.67 -9.83 -5.47
C VAL A 177 -9.91 -9.86 -4.56
N PRO A 178 -9.98 -10.67 -3.49
CA PRO A 178 -11.09 -10.57 -2.55
C PRO A 178 -11.02 -9.25 -1.78
N ASP A 179 -12.11 -8.50 -1.80
CA ASP A 179 -12.23 -7.29 -0.99
C ASP A 179 -12.26 -7.63 0.51
N ILE A 180 -11.92 -6.66 1.36
CA ILE A 180 -11.95 -6.80 2.83
C ILE A 180 -13.32 -7.25 3.35
N ASP A 181 -14.42 -6.82 2.70
CA ASP A 181 -15.78 -7.22 3.06
C ASP A 181 -16.01 -8.74 2.94
N SER A 182 -15.24 -9.44 2.09
CA SER A 182 -15.33 -10.90 1.94
C SER A 182 -14.78 -11.67 3.16
N TRP A 183 -14.01 -11.00 4.01
CA TRP A 183 -13.43 -11.58 5.22
C TRP A 183 -14.35 -11.44 6.44
N THR A 184 -15.32 -10.52 6.40
CA THR A 184 -16.25 -10.27 7.52
C THR A 184 -16.92 -11.56 8.03
N PRO A 185 -17.50 -12.43 7.18
CA PRO A 185 -18.12 -13.67 7.67
C PRO A 185 -17.12 -14.63 8.34
N LYS A 186 -15.85 -14.65 7.88
CA LYS A 186 -14.79 -15.48 8.48
C LYS A 186 -14.45 -15.00 9.90
N ILE A 187 -14.41 -13.68 10.11
CA ILE A 187 -14.20 -13.06 11.42
C ILE A 187 -15.40 -13.27 12.34
N GLU A 188 -16.62 -13.12 11.83
CA GLU A 188 -17.83 -13.32 12.63
C GLU A 188 -18.00 -14.75 13.13
N ALA A 189 -17.49 -15.72 12.37
CA ALA A 189 -17.47 -17.13 12.71
C ALA A 189 -16.36 -17.51 13.71
N SER A 190 -15.41 -16.61 14.01
CA SER A 190 -14.43 -16.84 15.06
C SER A 190 -15.14 -17.07 16.39
N LYS A 191 -14.84 -18.20 17.04
CA LYS A 191 -15.45 -18.57 18.33
C LYS A 191 -14.77 -17.83 19.48
N ASN A 192 -15.57 -17.46 20.48
CA ASN A 192 -15.06 -16.93 21.74
C ASN A 192 -14.32 -18.03 22.53
N GLY A 193 -13.06 -17.76 22.93
CA GLY A 193 -12.31 -18.65 23.83
C GLY A 193 -10.82 -18.34 23.88
N ASP A 194 -10.16 -18.28 22.72
CA ASP A 194 -8.73 -17.95 22.57
C ASP A 194 -8.53 -16.67 21.75
N LEU A 195 -7.40 -16.00 21.96
CA LEU A 195 -7.02 -14.78 21.23
C LEU A 195 -6.84 -15.13 19.75
N SER A 196 -7.75 -14.69 18.88
CA SER A 196 -7.55 -14.69 17.42
C SER A 196 -6.94 -13.36 16.98
N ILE A 197 -6.20 -13.37 15.88
CA ILE A 197 -5.49 -12.20 15.34
C ILE A 197 -5.91 -12.01 13.88
N VAL A 198 -6.17 -10.77 13.49
CA VAL A 198 -6.27 -10.38 12.09
C VAL A 198 -5.22 -9.32 11.76
N ILE A 199 -4.37 -9.62 10.78
CA ILE A 199 -3.42 -8.68 10.20
C ILE A 199 -4.05 -8.15 8.92
N ILE A 200 -4.15 -6.83 8.79
CA ILE A 200 -4.73 -6.18 7.62
C ILE A 200 -3.65 -5.30 6.99
N ASP A 201 -3.19 -5.64 5.79
CA ASP A 201 -2.41 -4.71 4.98
C ASP A 201 -3.36 -3.66 4.40
N THR A 202 -3.27 -2.42 4.86
CA THR A 202 -4.17 -1.33 4.45
C THR A 202 -3.63 -0.48 3.30
N THR A 203 -2.46 -0.83 2.73
CA THR A 203 -1.72 0.01 1.76
C THR A 203 -2.57 0.45 0.56
N CYS A 204 -3.53 -0.38 0.12
CA CYS A 204 -4.41 -0.07 -1.01
C CYS A 204 -5.70 0.68 -0.62
N TYR A 205 -5.81 1.13 0.62
CA TYR A 205 -6.92 1.93 1.12
C TYR A 205 -6.49 3.32 1.59
N PRO A 206 -7.33 4.35 1.38
CA PRO A 206 -7.15 5.64 2.06
C PRO A 206 -7.18 5.46 3.57
N LEU A 207 -6.43 6.31 4.28
CA LEU A 207 -6.34 6.30 5.74
C LEU A 207 -7.71 6.35 6.44
N GLN A 208 -8.65 7.13 5.89
CA GLN A 208 -10.01 7.31 6.42
C GLN A 208 -11.03 6.35 5.77
N SER A 209 -10.60 5.15 5.36
CA SER A 209 -11.49 4.19 4.71
C SER A 209 -12.56 3.66 5.67
N HIS A 210 -13.83 3.98 5.39
CA HIS A 210 -14.97 3.41 6.12
C HIS A 210 -15.03 1.88 6.08
N LYS A 211 -14.48 1.24 5.03
CA LYS A 211 -14.39 -0.22 4.96
C LYS A 211 -13.43 -0.78 6.00
N ILE A 212 -12.25 -0.15 6.15
CA ILE A 212 -11.30 -0.52 7.19
C ILE A 212 -11.94 -0.27 8.56
N GLN A 213 -12.54 0.91 8.78
CA GLN A 213 -13.23 1.22 10.02
C GLN A 213 -14.28 0.17 10.40
N ASN A 214 -15.21 -0.14 9.50
CA ASN A 214 -16.28 -1.12 9.74
C ASN A 214 -15.70 -2.51 10.06
N PHE A 215 -14.66 -2.93 9.32
CA PHE A 215 -14.02 -4.22 9.56
C PHE A 215 -13.34 -4.27 10.94
N VAL A 216 -12.65 -3.19 11.32
CA VAL A 216 -12.04 -3.06 12.66
C VAL A 216 -13.11 -3.13 13.74
N GLU A 217 -14.21 -2.41 13.60
CA GLU A 217 -15.33 -2.44 14.55
C GLU A 217 -15.91 -3.86 14.72
N ILE A 218 -16.13 -4.59 13.62
CA ILE A 218 -16.63 -5.97 13.65
C ILE A 218 -15.63 -6.91 14.34
N ALA A 219 -14.34 -6.81 14.00
CA ALA A 219 -13.29 -7.63 14.61
C ALA A 219 -13.21 -7.39 16.13
N LEU A 220 -13.30 -6.14 16.57
CA LEU A 220 -13.27 -5.78 17.99
C LEU A 220 -14.51 -6.29 18.75
N GLN A 221 -15.70 -6.27 18.14
CA GLN A 221 -16.91 -6.89 18.72
C GLN A 221 -16.77 -8.40 18.94
N LYS A 222 -15.89 -9.04 18.17
CA LYS A 222 -15.55 -10.47 18.28
C LYS A 222 -14.31 -10.73 19.14
N ASN A 223 -13.81 -9.72 19.86
CA ASN A 223 -12.62 -9.82 20.71
C ASN A 223 -11.36 -10.30 19.95
N VAL A 224 -11.28 -10.01 18.65
CA VAL A 224 -10.13 -10.31 17.79
C VAL A 224 -9.13 -9.16 17.91
N LEU A 225 -7.85 -9.48 18.11
CA LEU A 225 -6.78 -8.48 18.01
C LEU A 225 -6.59 -8.10 16.54
N VAL A 226 -6.67 -6.81 16.26
CA VAL A 226 -6.41 -6.28 14.92
C VAL A 226 -4.99 -5.72 14.86
N VAL A 227 -4.25 -6.04 13.81
CA VAL A 227 -2.97 -5.40 13.47
C VAL A 227 -3.09 -4.77 12.09
N LEU A 228 -3.18 -3.44 12.03
CA LEU A 228 -3.16 -2.72 10.76
C LEU A 228 -1.71 -2.47 10.34
N VAL A 229 -1.27 -3.09 9.25
CA VAL A 229 0.03 -2.85 8.65
C VAL A 229 -0.13 -1.99 7.39
N ARG A 230 0.84 -1.11 7.12
CA ARG A 230 0.74 -0.17 6.00
C ARG A 230 2.12 0.21 5.46
N SER A 231 2.24 0.31 4.14
CA SER A 231 3.28 1.09 3.49
C SER A 231 2.78 2.51 3.24
N HIS A 232 3.42 3.51 3.86
CA HIS A 232 3.05 4.92 3.69
C HIS A 232 3.56 5.51 2.37
N GLU A 233 4.49 4.83 1.71
CA GLU A 233 5.15 5.34 0.51
C GLU A 233 4.22 5.49 -0.71
N LYS A 234 3.04 4.84 -0.68
CA LYS A 234 2.10 4.75 -1.80
C LYS A 234 1.06 5.84 -1.74
N LEU A 235 -0.05 5.54 -1.07
CA LEU A 235 -1.22 6.40 -1.06
C LEU A 235 -1.07 7.62 -0.16
N ASP A 236 -0.03 7.72 0.65
CA ASP A 236 0.09 8.82 1.61
C ASP A 236 1.01 9.93 1.15
N PHE A 237 1.76 9.78 0.05
CA PHE A 237 2.80 10.74 -0.36
C PHE A 237 2.53 11.48 -1.67
N MET A 238 1.27 11.60 -2.11
CA MET A 238 0.88 12.38 -3.30
C MET A 238 1.76 12.07 -4.54
N ALA A 239 2.06 10.78 -4.74
CA ALA A 239 2.92 10.24 -5.81
C ALA A 239 4.43 10.58 -5.75
N MET A 240 4.94 11.13 -4.64
CA MET A 240 6.36 11.48 -4.53
C MET A 240 7.27 10.33 -4.07
N GLU A 241 6.71 9.26 -3.49
CA GLU A 241 7.48 8.21 -2.80
C GLU A 241 8.59 8.81 -1.92
N TYR A 242 8.21 9.69 -0.97
CA TYR A 242 9.11 10.47 -0.12
C TYR A 242 10.17 9.63 0.60
N SER A 243 9.78 8.45 1.10
CA SER A 243 10.64 7.54 1.84
C SER A 243 10.02 6.14 1.81
N ARG A 244 10.66 5.18 2.49
CA ARG A 244 10.13 3.83 2.67
C ARG A 244 9.37 3.70 4.00
N LEU A 245 8.60 4.67 4.45
CA LEU A 245 7.97 4.58 5.77
C LEU A 245 6.88 3.48 5.82
N GLY A 246 6.89 2.63 6.84
CA GLY A 246 5.81 1.70 7.15
C GLY A 246 5.26 1.89 8.56
N SER A 247 4.16 1.21 8.90
CA SER A 247 3.68 1.16 10.29
C SER A 247 2.90 -0.10 10.61
N ALA A 248 2.91 -0.49 11.88
CA ALA A 248 2.02 -1.50 12.46
C ALA A 248 1.24 -0.89 13.64
N ASN A 249 -0.10 -0.99 13.62
CA ASN A 249 -0.97 -0.54 14.70
C ASN A 249 -1.74 -1.71 15.28
N PHE A 250 -1.45 -2.06 16.53
CA PHE A 250 -2.18 -3.06 17.31
C PHE A 250 -3.41 -2.40 17.93
N ILE A 251 -4.60 -2.96 17.70
CA ILE A 251 -5.88 -2.42 18.15
C ILE A 251 -6.65 -3.54 18.85
N TYR A 252 -7.03 -3.32 20.10
CA TYR A 252 -7.66 -4.35 20.92
C TYR A 252 -8.60 -3.77 21.98
N ASN A 253 -9.55 -4.58 22.41
CA ASN A 253 -10.47 -4.21 23.47
C ASN A 253 -9.78 -4.32 24.85
N ASN A 254 -9.78 -3.25 25.63
CA ASN A 254 -9.23 -3.18 26.98
C ASN A 254 -10.14 -3.80 28.05
N THR A 255 -11.33 -4.27 27.69
CA THR A 255 -12.21 -5.03 28.58
C THR A 255 -11.98 -6.55 28.50
N LEU A 256 -11.00 -7.00 27.70
CA LEU A 256 -10.65 -8.42 27.59
C LEU A 256 -10.21 -9.02 28.94
N PRO A 257 -10.37 -10.34 29.15
CA PRO A 257 -9.84 -11.02 30.33
C PRO A 257 -8.32 -10.85 30.46
N ASP A 258 -7.81 -10.77 31.71
CA ASP A 258 -6.38 -10.55 31.99
C ASP A 258 -5.43 -11.53 31.29
N PRO A 259 -5.72 -12.85 31.18
CA PRO A 259 -4.86 -13.76 30.42
C PRO A 259 -4.71 -13.35 28.95
N THR A 260 -5.78 -12.86 28.33
CA THR A 260 -5.78 -12.38 26.94
C THR A 260 -5.02 -11.07 26.81
N LYS A 261 -5.23 -10.12 27.74
CA LYS A 261 -4.45 -8.88 27.80
C LYS A 261 -2.96 -9.14 27.92
N ARG A 262 -2.54 -10.07 28.79
CA ARG A 262 -1.13 -10.46 28.91
C ARG A 262 -0.57 -11.00 27.60
N LYS A 263 -1.31 -11.86 26.87
CA LYS A 263 -0.90 -12.34 25.54
C LYS A 263 -0.69 -11.17 24.56
N ILE A 264 -1.58 -10.19 24.56
CA ILE A 264 -1.47 -8.98 23.72
C ILE A 264 -0.25 -8.14 24.11
N SER A 265 -0.04 -7.88 25.40
CA SER A 265 1.14 -7.15 25.88
C SER A 265 2.44 -7.86 25.53
N THR A 266 2.49 -9.19 25.66
CA THR A 266 3.63 -10.02 25.25
C THR A 266 3.88 -9.91 23.75
N LEU A 267 2.82 -9.89 22.93
CA LEU A 267 2.95 -9.71 21.48
C LEU A 267 3.50 -8.32 21.12
N ILE A 268 2.97 -7.26 21.72
CA ILE A 268 3.41 -5.88 21.48
C ILE A 268 4.88 -5.71 21.87
N GLU A 269 5.29 -6.25 23.02
CA GLU A 269 6.68 -6.17 23.47
C GLU A 269 7.61 -7.03 22.60
N GLY A 270 7.17 -8.24 22.22
CA GLY A 270 7.90 -9.07 21.29
C GLY A 270 8.05 -8.45 19.90
N PHE A 271 7.09 -7.63 19.47
CA PHE A 271 7.18 -6.88 18.21
C PHE A 271 8.29 -5.86 18.26
N LYS A 272 8.40 -5.07 19.35
CA LYS A 272 9.53 -4.16 19.55
C LYS A 272 10.88 -4.88 19.52
N GLN A 273 10.97 -6.00 20.24
CA GLN A 273 12.20 -6.82 20.26
C GLN A 273 12.53 -7.35 18.86
N THR A 274 11.53 -7.83 18.12
CA THR A 274 11.70 -8.29 16.74
C THR A 274 12.19 -7.17 15.84
N MET A 275 11.63 -5.96 15.97
CA MET A 275 12.10 -4.80 15.21
C MET A 275 13.57 -4.47 15.50
N ALA A 276 13.96 -4.45 16.79
CA ALA A 276 15.33 -4.18 17.21
C ALA A 276 16.32 -5.25 16.70
N LEU A 277 15.95 -6.53 16.80
CA LEU A 277 16.78 -7.66 16.40
C LEU A 277 16.99 -7.73 14.89
N LEU A 278 15.93 -7.48 14.12
CA LEU A 278 15.95 -7.58 12.65
C LEU A 278 16.28 -6.25 11.96
N GLY A 279 16.44 -5.15 12.71
CA GLY A 279 16.73 -3.82 12.16
C GLY A 279 15.56 -3.25 11.34
N LEU A 280 14.32 -3.48 11.80
CA LEU A 280 13.10 -3.06 11.11
C LEU A 280 12.67 -1.63 11.46
N ASN A 281 13.38 -0.98 12.38
CA ASN A 281 13.04 0.36 12.85
C ASN A 281 13.24 1.40 11.74
N PHE A 282 12.37 2.42 11.73
CA PHE A 282 12.40 3.49 10.73
C PHE A 282 13.57 4.46 10.97
N SER A 283 13.96 5.21 9.93
CA SER A 283 14.83 6.37 10.11
C SER A 283 13.97 7.61 10.33
N LEU A 284 14.38 8.51 11.24
CA LEU A 284 13.72 9.80 11.44
C LEU A 284 13.56 10.61 10.14
N THR A 285 14.55 10.52 9.24
CA THR A 285 14.51 11.18 7.91
C THR A 285 13.39 10.66 7.01
N SER A 286 12.83 9.49 7.33
CA SER A 286 11.71 8.88 6.59
C SER A 286 10.36 9.49 6.95
N ILE A 287 10.26 10.28 8.01
CA ILE A 287 9.02 10.96 8.40
C ILE A 287 8.90 12.27 7.62
N PRO A 288 7.93 12.42 6.71
CA PRO A 288 7.73 13.70 6.04
C PRO A 288 7.01 14.72 6.92
N PRO A 289 7.22 16.03 6.69
CA PRO A 289 6.54 17.10 7.44
C PRO A 289 5.02 17.16 7.20
N PHE A 290 4.53 16.50 6.15
CA PHE A 290 3.12 16.50 5.76
C PHE A 290 2.36 15.25 6.22
N LEU A 291 2.99 14.31 6.94
CA LEU A 291 2.40 13.02 7.30
C LEU A 291 1.08 13.13 8.08
N THR A 292 0.94 14.17 8.89
CA THR A 292 -0.23 14.46 9.74
C THR A 292 -1.06 15.62 9.21
N ASN A 293 -0.67 16.24 8.09
CA ASN A 293 -1.28 17.46 7.62
C ASN A 293 -2.64 17.19 6.95
N LYS A 294 -3.71 17.79 7.50
CA LYS A 294 -5.09 17.56 7.04
C LYS A 294 -5.32 18.05 5.61
N GLU A 295 -4.85 19.24 5.26
CA GLU A 295 -5.01 19.82 3.92
C GLU A 295 -4.33 18.94 2.86
N PHE A 296 -3.10 18.51 3.13
CA PHE A 296 -2.38 17.57 2.29
C PHE A 296 -3.19 16.28 2.05
N HIS A 297 -3.74 15.69 3.12
CA HIS A 297 -4.56 14.47 3.03
C HIS A 297 -5.84 14.67 2.22
N GLU A 298 -6.51 15.81 2.35
CA GLU A 298 -7.72 16.15 1.59
C GLU A 298 -7.42 16.29 0.07
N ILE A 299 -6.31 16.98 -0.26
CA ILE A 299 -5.86 17.13 -1.65
C ILE A 299 -5.48 15.77 -2.24
N ASN A 300 -4.73 14.96 -1.50
CA ASN A 300 -4.29 13.64 -1.95
C ASN A 300 -5.45 12.64 -2.06
N ALA A 301 -6.42 12.68 -1.15
CA ALA A 301 -7.64 11.86 -1.24
C ALA A 301 -8.43 12.17 -2.53
N THR A 302 -8.54 13.46 -2.89
CA THR A 302 -9.18 13.88 -4.15
C THR A 302 -8.47 13.27 -5.36
N ARG A 303 -7.14 13.32 -5.39
CA ARG A 303 -6.31 12.70 -6.44
C ARG A 303 -6.53 11.19 -6.52
N ILE A 304 -6.49 10.48 -5.39
CA ILE A 304 -6.67 9.03 -5.33
C ILE A 304 -8.06 8.63 -5.82
N GLN A 305 -9.11 9.36 -5.42
CA GLN A 305 -10.47 9.10 -5.87
C GLN A 305 -10.60 9.24 -7.39
N ARG A 306 -10.00 10.28 -7.98
CA ARG A 306 -9.98 10.50 -9.43
C ARG A 306 -9.23 9.38 -10.16
N SER A 307 -8.07 8.97 -9.65
CA SER A 307 -7.31 7.83 -10.17
C SER A 307 -8.14 6.55 -10.11
N ALA A 308 -8.81 6.27 -8.98
CA ALA A 308 -9.66 5.09 -8.83
C ALA A 308 -10.83 5.07 -9.83
N GLN A 309 -11.46 6.23 -10.06
CA GLN A 309 -12.51 6.39 -11.06
C GLN A 309 -11.99 6.16 -12.48
N ASN A 310 -10.80 6.68 -12.81
CA ASN A 310 -10.19 6.49 -14.13
C ASN A 310 -9.87 5.01 -14.41
N ASN A 311 -9.29 4.32 -13.43
CA ASN A 311 -9.02 2.88 -13.51
C ASN A 311 -10.32 2.08 -13.70
N LEU A 312 -11.37 2.38 -12.93
CA LEU A 312 -12.68 1.74 -13.07
C LEU A 312 -13.26 1.94 -14.48
N GLU A 313 -13.27 3.18 -14.96
CA GLU A 313 -13.84 3.52 -16.26
C GLU A 313 -13.08 2.87 -17.41
N ILE A 314 -11.74 2.92 -17.39
CA ILE A 314 -10.90 2.27 -18.39
C ILE A 314 -11.10 0.77 -18.36
N ALA A 315 -11.10 0.14 -17.18
CA ALA A 315 -11.28 -1.30 -17.07
C ALA A 315 -12.61 -1.78 -17.67
N ILE A 316 -13.72 -1.08 -17.38
CA ILE A 316 -15.05 -1.39 -17.93
C ILE A 316 -15.05 -1.26 -19.46
N LYS A 317 -14.59 -0.10 -19.98
CA LYS A 317 -14.60 0.18 -21.42
C LYS A 317 -13.66 -0.75 -22.18
N LEU A 318 -12.47 -0.99 -21.64
CA LEU A 318 -11.49 -1.90 -22.23
C LEU A 318 -12.03 -3.33 -22.27
N ASN A 319 -12.65 -3.81 -21.19
CA ASN A 319 -13.24 -5.14 -21.18
C ASN A 319 -14.31 -5.28 -22.26
N ALA A 320 -15.20 -4.29 -22.39
CA ALA A 320 -16.23 -4.27 -23.43
C ALA A 320 -15.61 -4.27 -24.85
N GLU A 321 -14.50 -3.56 -25.06
CA GLU A 321 -13.84 -3.49 -26.36
C GLU A 321 -13.14 -4.78 -26.79
N ILE A 322 -12.57 -5.54 -25.85
CA ILE A 322 -11.84 -6.78 -26.16
C ILE A 322 -12.71 -8.04 -26.10
N THR A 323 -13.82 -7.99 -25.34
CA THR A 323 -14.74 -9.13 -25.21
C THR A 323 -15.30 -9.55 -26.58
N GLY A 324 -15.20 -10.85 -26.89
CA GLY A 324 -15.65 -11.42 -28.16
C GLY A 324 -14.67 -11.20 -29.33
N LYS A 325 -13.64 -10.37 -29.16
CA LYS A 325 -12.55 -10.17 -30.13
C LYS A 325 -11.26 -10.90 -29.73
N THR A 326 -11.06 -11.15 -28.43
CA THR A 326 -9.91 -11.86 -27.87
C THR A 326 -10.36 -12.88 -26.82
N PRO A 327 -9.51 -13.87 -26.45
CA PRO A 327 -9.79 -14.77 -25.33
C PRO A 327 -9.41 -14.18 -23.96
N PHE A 328 -9.03 -12.89 -23.91
CA PHE A 328 -8.52 -12.23 -22.71
C PHE A 328 -9.64 -11.57 -21.94
N SER A 329 -9.40 -11.28 -20.67
CA SER A 329 -10.36 -10.61 -19.80
C SER A 329 -9.70 -9.52 -18.97
N VAL A 330 -10.47 -8.51 -18.57
CA VAL A 330 -10.00 -7.50 -17.63
C VAL A 330 -10.49 -7.85 -16.23
N LYS A 331 -9.54 -8.04 -15.30
CA LYS A 331 -9.80 -8.23 -13.87
C LYS A 331 -9.58 -6.91 -13.13
N ARG A 332 -10.56 -6.49 -12.32
CA ARG A 332 -10.47 -5.26 -11.51
C ARG A 332 -9.98 -5.61 -10.10
N SER A 333 -9.19 -4.73 -9.51
CA SER A 333 -8.96 -4.73 -8.06
C SER A 333 -10.20 -4.20 -7.31
N ALA A 334 -10.41 -4.65 -6.08
CA ALA A 334 -11.55 -4.21 -5.27
C ALA A 334 -11.52 -2.70 -4.96
N HIS A 335 -10.33 -2.16 -4.75
CA HIS A 335 -10.09 -0.73 -4.46
C HIS A 335 -10.03 0.14 -5.74
N ASN A 336 -10.02 -0.46 -6.93
CA ASN A 336 -9.93 0.20 -8.23
C ASN A 336 -8.68 1.08 -8.44
N LEU A 337 -7.54 0.85 -7.75
CA LEU A 337 -6.32 1.64 -7.95
C LEU A 337 -5.43 1.12 -9.09
N PHE A 338 -5.74 -0.10 -9.53
CA PHE A 338 -5.20 -0.73 -10.71
C PHE A 338 -6.18 -1.78 -11.26
N PHE A 339 -5.98 -2.19 -12.49
CA PHE A 339 -6.65 -3.34 -13.09
C PHE A 339 -5.62 -4.20 -13.83
N CYS A 340 -5.99 -5.44 -14.13
CA CYS A 340 -5.14 -6.38 -14.83
C CYS A 340 -5.83 -6.86 -16.10
N ILE A 341 -5.08 -7.00 -17.18
CA ILE A 341 -5.51 -7.80 -18.33
C ILE A 341 -4.98 -9.21 -18.11
N ASN A 342 -5.87 -10.19 -18.06
CA ASN A 342 -5.51 -11.59 -17.97
C ASN A 342 -5.34 -12.19 -19.37
N PHE A 343 -4.10 -12.57 -19.68
CA PHE A 343 -3.75 -13.27 -20.91
C PHE A 343 -3.79 -14.79 -20.73
N ASN A 344 -4.15 -15.28 -19.54
CA ASN A 344 -4.06 -16.68 -19.14
C ASN A 344 -2.64 -17.20 -19.46
N ASN A 345 -2.50 -18.42 -20.00
CA ASN A 345 -1.23 -18.95 -20.50
C ASN A 345 -1.06 -18.75 -22.03
N PHE A 346 -1.77 -17.79 -22.64
CA PHE A 346 -1.77 -17.62 -24.09
C PHE A 346 -0.47 -16.99 -24.61
N PHE A 347 0.21 -16.17 -23.80
CA PHE A 347 1.48 -15.54 -24.15
C PHE A 347 2.67 -16.20 -23.43
N SER A 348 3.80 -16.28 -24.14
CA SER A 348 5.10 -16.49 -23.50
C SER A 348 5.54 -15.21 -22.78
N ASP A 349 6.42 -15.35 -21.78
CA ASP A 349 6.99 -14.20 -21.05
C ASP A 349 7.61 -13.17 -22.00
N LYS A 350 8.36 -13.65 -23.00
CA LYS A 350 8.97 -12.81 -24.03
C LYS A 350 7.93 -11.98 -24.80
N LYS A 351 6.75 -12.55 -25.06
CA LYS A 351 5.69 -11.85 -25.79
C LYS A 351 4.93 -10.88 -24.90
N LEU A 352 4.70 -11.24 -23.64
CA LEU A 352 4.09 -10.33 -22.66
C LEU A 352 4.98 -9.09 -22.46
N PHE A 353 6.28 -9.29 -22.27
CA PHE A 353 7.26 -8.23 -22.18
C PHE A 353 7.30 -7.35 -23.44
N ALA A 354 7.25 -7.96 -24.63
CA ALA A 354 7.19 -7.21 -25.88
C ALA A 354 5.89 -6.38 -26.03
N LEU A 355 4.76 -6.89 -25.52
CA LEU A 355 3.49 -6.16 -25.50
C LEU A 355 3.56 -4.97 -24.54
N GLU A 356 4.12 -5.17 -23.35
CA GLU A 356 4.35 -4.13 -22.37
C GLU A 356 5.20 -2.99 -22.95
N ASP A 357 6.40 -3.29 -23.45
CA ASP A 357 7.32 -2.31 -24.04
C ASP A 357 6.66 -1.55 -25.21
N ASN A 358 5.89 -2.26 -26.04
CA ASN A 358 5.15 -1.64 -27.14
C ASN A 358 4.03 -0.70 -26.65
N LEU A 359 3.28 -1.09 -25.61
CA LEU A 359 2.25 -0.26 -25.01
C LEU A 359 2.84 1.01 -24.40
N VAL A 360 3.93 0.90 -23.64
CA VAL A 360 4.65 2.05 -23.09
C VAL A 360 5.04 3.03 -24.19
N LYS A 361 5.61 2.52 -25.30
CA LYS A 361 6.02 3.34 -26.46
C LYS A 361 4.83 4.00 -27.17
N ILE A 362 3.76 3.25 -27.47
CA ILE A 362 2.62 3.78 -28.23
C ILE A 362 1.84 4.80 -27.39
N LEU A 363 1.62 4.55 -26.10
CA LEU A 363 0.96 5.50 -25.21
C LEU A 363 1.78 6.79 -25.09
N SER A 364 3.10 6.68 -24.89
CA SER A 364 3.99 7.84 -24.80
C SER A 364 4.02 8.67 -26.10
N LYS A 365 4.10 8.02 -27.27
CA LYS A 365 3.98 8.70 -28.58
C LYS A 365 2.65 9.41 -28.78
N ASN A 366 1.63 9.02 -28.04
CA ASN A 366 0.30 9.61 -28.05
C ASN A 366 0.10 10.65 -26.94
N ASN A 367 1.17 11.18 -26.35
CA ASN A 367 1.13 12.17 -25.25
C ASN A 367 0.40 11.65 -24.01
N ILE A 368 0.50 10.34 -23.74
CA ILE A 368 -0.01 9.70 -22.53
C ILE A 368 1.20 9.19 -21.74
N PRO A 369 1.66 9.93 -20.71
CA PRO A 369 2.84 9.55 -19.95
C PRO A 369 2.66 8.17 -19.32
N THR A 370 3.57 7.27 -19.67
CA THR A 370 3.49 5.85 -19.33
C THR A 370 4.89 5.34 -19.06
N ARG A 371 5.05 4.53 -18.00
CA ARG A 371 6.35 3.94 -17.63
C ARG A 371 6.15 2.48 -17.19
N GLU A 372 7.16 1.67 -17.45
CA GLU A 372 7.32 0.32 -16.88
C GLU A 372 7.82 0.46 -15.44
N VAL A 373 6.93 0.25 -14.46
CA VAL A 373 7.28 0.34 -13.03
C VAL A 373 6.42 -0.61 -12.18
N ALA A 374 7.06 -1.27 -11.21
CA ALA A 374 6.43 -2.28 -10.36
C ALA A 374 5.45 -1.72 -9.30
N SER A 375 5.35 -0.40 -9.14
CA SER A 375 4.44 0.22 -8.16
C SER A 375 3.23 0.91 -8.81
N PHE A 376 2.47 1.68 -8.04
CA PHE A 376 1.21 2.27 -8.49
C PHE A 376 0.95 3.64 -7.86
N ALA A 377 -0.15 4.28 -8.29
CA ALA A 377 -0.54 5.62 -7.84
C ALA A 377 0.51 6.71 -8.12
N PHE A 378 1.11 6.69 -9.31
CA PHE A 378 1.96 7.78 -9.83
C PHE A 378 1.15 8.87 -10.54
N ASP A 379 1.81 9.93 -11.01
CA ASP A 379 1.21 10.93 -11.90
C ASP A 379 1.21 10.50 -13.39
N PHE A 380 1.81 9.35 -13.70
CA PHE A 380 1.83 8.70 -15.02
C PHE A 380 1.20 7.30 -14.97
N ILE A 381 0.89 6.70 -16.13
CA ILE A 381 0.42 5.31 -16.19
C ILE A 381 1.58 4.37 -15.84
N ALA A 382 1.41 3.57 -14.79
CA ALA A 382 2.31 2.48 -14.49
C ALA A 382 1.80 1.19 -15.14
N ILE A 383 2.68 0.54 -15.91
CA ILE A 383 2.46 -0.78 -16.49
C ILE A 383 3.54 -1.71 -15.93
N ILE A 384 3.14 -2.94 -15.60
CA ILE A 384 4.09 -4.00 -15.27
C ILE A 384 3.49 -5.37 -15.55
N ASP A 385 4.27 -6.26 -16.14
CA ASP A 385 3.93 -7.67 -16.21
C ASP A 385 4.13 -8.37 -14.86
N PHE A 386 3.22 -9.27 -14.51
CA PHE A 386 3.44 -10.14 -13.36
C PHE A 386 2.72 -11.48 -13.57
N ALA A 387 3.33 -12.54 -13.07
CA ALA A 387 2.76 -13.88 -13.09
C ALA A 387 2.15 -14.19 -11.72
N LEU A 388 0.87 -14.59 -11.71
CA LEU A 388 0.29 -15.17 -10.51
C LEU A 388 0.84 -16.60 -10.29
N PRO A 389 0.83 -17.09 -9.03
CA PRO A 389 1.21 -18.47 -8.69
C PRO A 389 0.50 -19.55 -9.51
N ASN A 390 -0.70 -19.24 -10.03
CA ASN A 390 -1.52 -20.13 -10.87
C ASN A 390 -1.22 -19.98 -12.38
N GLU A 391 -0.02 -19.49 -12.72
CA GLU A 391 0.55 -19.29 -14.07
C GLU A 391 -0.12 -18.24 -14.97
N ASP A 392 -1.31 -17.74 -14.62
CA ASP A 392 -1.96 -16.62 -15.33
C ASP A 392 -0.96 -15.47 -15.57
N LYS A 393 -0.74 -15.15 -16.84
CA LYS A 393 0.08 -14.02 -17.29
C LYS A 393 -0.77 -12.76 -17.26
N LEU A 394 -0.42 -11.84 -16.36
CA LEU A 394 -1.13 -10.61 -16.16
C LEU A 394 -0.29 -9.41 -16.59
N LEU A 395 -0.96 -8.42 -17.16
CA LEU A 395 -0.39 -7.07 -17.31
C LEU A 395 -1.19 -6.13 -16.43
N ARG A 396 -0.56 -5.54 -15.41
CA ARG A 396 -1.18 -4.58 -14.51
C ARG A 396 -1.11 -3.18 -15.11
N PHE A 397 -2.17 -2.41 -14.92
CA PHE A 397 -2.23 -0.99 -15.23
C PHE A 397 -2.66 -0.22 -13.99
N SER A 398 -1.92 0.82 -13.62
CA SER A 398 -2.38 1.84 -12.67
C SER A 398 -2.47 3.18 -13.38
N ILE A 399 -3.69 3.70 -13.48
CA ILE A 399 -3.99 4.93 -14.22
C ILE A 399 -3.97 6.14 -13.26
N PRO A 400 -3.31 7.26 -13.60
CA PRO A 400 -3.30 8.46 -12.77
C PRO A 400 -4.64 9.22 -12.85
N ASP A 401 -4.74 10.35 -12.14
CA ASP A 401 -5.90 11.24 -12.12
C ASP A 401 -6.00 12.19 -13.32
N PHE A 402 -5.46 11.79 -14.48
CA PHE A 402 -5.46 12.60 -15.70
C PHE A 402 -6.88 12.90 -16.25
N PRO A 403 -7.04 13.87 -17.15
CA PRO A 403 -8.35 14.31 -17.64
C PRO A 403 -9.11 13.24 -18.44
N SER A 404 -10.43 13.33 -18.47
CA SER A 404 -11.32 12.34 -19.09
C SER A 404 -11.12 12.15 -20.61
N GLU A 405 -10.58 13.15 -21.31
CA GLU A 405 -10.26 13.02 -22.74
C GLU A 405 -9.18 11.95 -23.02
N ASN A 406 -8.26 11.74 -22.07
CA ASN A 406 -7.23 10.73 -22.17
C ASN A 406 -7.76 9.31 -21.96
N ILE A 407 -8.92 9.15 -21.30
CA ILE A 407 -9.52 7.83 -21.04
C ILE A 407 -9.89 7.13 -22.36
N ALA A 408 -10.62 7.82 -23.24
CA ALA A 408 -11.06 7.23 -24.51
C ALA A 408 -9.86 6.86 -25.40
N LYS A 409 -8.85 7.73 -25.41
CA LYS A 409 -7.60 7.51 -26.13
C LYS A 409 -6.83 6.30 -25.59
N CYS A 410 -6.70 6.18 -24.26
CA CYS A 410 -6.08 5.03 -23.60
C CYS A 410 -6.79 3.73 -23.96
N VAL A 411 -8.11 3.68 -23.82
CA VAL A 411 -8.91 2.47 -24.11
C VAL A 411 -8.69 2.03 -25.56
N SER A 412 -8.77 2.96 -26.51
CA SER A 412 -8.58 2.65 -27.93
C SER A 412 -7.19 2.10 -28.24
N ILE A 413 -6.13 2.72 -27.69
CA ILE A 413 -4.75 2.28 -27.88
C ILE A 413 -4.53 0.89 -27.27
N ILE A 414 -4.91 0.70 -26.01
CA ILE A 414 -4.71 -0.57 -25.29
C ILE A 414 -5.51 -1.68 -25.96
N ALA A 415 -6.79 -1.45 -26.27
CA ALA A 415 -7.63 -2.45 -26.94
C ALA A 415 -7.05 -2.86 -28.30
N SER A 416 -6.59 -1.89 -29.10
CA SER A 416 -6.02 -2.17 -30.42
C SER A 416 -4.76 -3.04 -30.33
N ALA A 417 -3.84 -2.69 -29.43
CA ALA A 417 -2.62 -3.45 -29.20
C ALA A 417 -2.90 -4.87 -28.68
N VAL A 418 -3.86 -5.01 -27.76
CA VAL A 418 -4.27 -6.31 -27.20
C VAL A 418 -4.94 -7.20 -28.26
N ILE A 419 -5.83 -6.64 -29.08
CA ILE A 419 -6.49 -7.36 -30.18
C ILE A 419 -5.47 -7.75 -31.26
N GLU A 420 -4.50 -6.88 -31.58
CA GLU A 420 -3.44 -7.22 -32.52
C GLU A 420 -2.56 -8.35 -31.97
N ALA A 421 -2.16 -8.25 -30.70
CA ALA A 421 -1.36 -9.27 -30.03
C ALA A 421 -2.08 -10.63 -29.94
N SER A 422 -3.41 -10.67 -29.93
CA SER A 422 -4.17 -11.93 -29.88
C SER A 422 -4.20 -12.67 -31.22
N ARG A 423 -3.88 -12.04 -32.36
CA ARG A 423 -4.02 -12.63 -33.70
C ARG A 423 -2.97 -13.68 -34.03
N ASP A 424 -1.76 -13.58 -33.48
CA ASP A 424 -0.71 -14.57 -33.66
C ASP A 424 0.07 -14.80 -32.37
N PRO A 425 -0.18 -15.89 -31.60
CA PRO A 425 0.50 -16.19 -30.35
C PRO A 425 2.02 -16.31 -30.47
N ASN A 426 2.55 -16.65 -31.65
CA ASN A 426 3.96 -16.99 -31.86
C ASN A 426 4.74 -15.93 -32.67
N SER A 427 4.05 -14.97 -33.29
CA SER A 427 4.73 -13.88 -34.00
C SER A 427 5.39 -12.92 -33.00
N PRO A 428 6.67 -12.53 -33.21
CA PRO A 428 7.21 -11.37 -32.53
C PRO A 428 6.33 -10.17 -32.89
N LEU A 429 5.86 -9.41 -31.90
CA LEU A 429 5.20 -8.13 -32.14
C LEU A 429 6.17 -7.26 -32.95
N LEU A 430 5.99 -7.23 -34.27
CA LEU A 430 6.79 -6.41 -35.15
C LEU A 430 6.39 -4.98 -34.88
N VAL A 431 7.28 -4.22 -34.25
CA VAL A 431 7.19 -2.78 -34.08
C VAL A 431 7.17 -2.15 -35.48
N LYS A 432 6.02 -2.12 -36.14
CA LYS A 432 5.83 -1.38 -37.38
C LYS A 432 5.27 -0.01 -37.02
N HIS A 433 6.17 0.93 -36.81
CA HIS A 433 5.82 2.34 -36.83
C HIS A 433 5.39 2.72 -38.25
N LYS A 434 4.13 3.13 -38.41
CA LYS A 434 3.71 4.00 -39.50
C LYS A 434 3.40 5.37 -38.92
#